data_AF-A0A6A2ZR65-F1
#
_entry.id   AF-A0A6A2ZR65-F1
#
_cell.length_a   1.000
_cell.length_b   1.000
_cell.length_c   1.000
_cell.angle_alpha   90.00
_cell.angle_beta   90.00
_cell.angle_gamma   90.00
#
_symmetry.space_group_name_H-M   'P 1'
#
loop_
_entity.id
_entity.type
_entity.pdbx_description
1 polymer ?
#
loop_
_entity_poly.entity_id
_entity_poly.type
_entity_poly.pdbx_seq_one_letter_code
_entity_poly.pdbx_strand_id
1 'polypeptide(L)'
;MSLYFVFWSNLFSDHRYAGLIMFRSSGLSTFSLGVSVGYFLADIGMIIWFYPSLGRMEYVIHHFLSIAAVAYSVLTGEGQLYTFMVLISETTTPGINLRWYLDTAGMKRSRAYLINGVVIFVTWLVARVLLFMYLFYHVYLHYDQVKQLHSYGLLLILVVPFVLSIMNLMWFGKIIRGLRKTLAKRQ
;
A
#
# COMPACT_ATOMS: atom_id res chain seq x y z
N MET A 1 2.05 -7.70 10.01
CA MET A 1 2.60 -8.85 9.26
C MET A 1 3.53 -8.43 8.12
N SER A 2 3.14 -7.51 7.22
CA SER A 2 4.00 -7.10 6.09
C SER A 2 5.38 -6.57 6.52
N LEU A 3 5.44 -5.67 7.51
CA LEU A 3 6.72 -5.18 8.06
C LEU A 3 7.62 -6.32 8.56
N TYR A 4 7.05 -7.27 9.30
CA TYR A 4 7.78 -8.45 9.78
C TYR A 4 8.33 -9.28 8.61
N PHE A 5 7.51 -9.58 7.60
CA PHE A 5 7.97 -10.35 6.44
C PHE A 5 9.07 -9.64 5.66
N VAL A 6 8.94 -8.34 5.41
CA VAL A 6 9.91 -7.58 4.61
C VAL A 6 11.24 -7.37 5.33
N PHE A 7 11.23 -7.08 6.63
CA PHE A 7 12.44 -6.60 7.32
C PHE A 7 13.00 -7.55 8.40
N TRP A 8 12.19 -8.45 8.95
CA TRP A 8 12.60 -9.30 10.09
C TRP A 8 12.56 -10.80 9.80
N SER A 9 11.80 -11.23 8.79
CA SER A 9 11.67 -12.65 8.46
C SER A 9 12.87 -13.16 7.69
N ASN A 10 13.28 -14.40 7.99
CA ASN A 10 14.29 -15.11 7.20
C ASN A 10 13.80 -15.45 5.77
N LEU A 11 12.48 -15.41 5.51
CA LEU A 11 11.87 -15.82 4.24
C LEU A 11 12.43 -15.05 3.03
N PHE A 12 12.62 -13.74 3.17
CA PHE A 12 13.11 -12.87 2.09
C PHE A 12 14.53 -12.35 2.32
N SER A 13 15.26 -12.94 3.26
CA SER A 13 16.66 -12.56 3.54
C SER A 13 17.63 -13.04 2.46
N ASP A 14 18.75 -12.35 2.28
CA ASP A 14 19.78 -12.62 1.24
C ASP A 14 20.63 -13.89 1.48
N HIS A 15 20.08 -14.90 2.16
CA HIS A 15 20.79 -16.16 2.37
C HIS A 15 21.13 -16.82 1.03
N ARG A 16 22.44 -17.02 0.78
CA ARG A 16 23.00 -17.54 -0.49
C ARG A 16 22.41 -18.88 -0.97
N TYR A 17 21.75 -19.62 -0.10
CA TYR A 17 21.22 -20.96 -0.38
C TYR A 17 19.70 -21.03 -0.57
N ALA A 18 18.96 -19.93 -0.41
CA ALA A 18 17.50 -19.97 -0.32
C ALA A 18 16.75 -19.80 -1.68
N GLY A 19 17.39 -20.02 -2.82
CA GLY A 19 16.77 -19.87 -4.15
C GLY A 19 16.44 -18.41 -4.51
N LEU A 20 15.70 -18.17 -5.59
CA LEU A 20 15.35 -16.83 -6.07
C LEU A 20 14.28 -16.17 -5.19
N ILE A 21 14.52 -14.96 -4.71
CA ILE A 21 13.64 -14.24 -3.76
C ILE A 21 12.22 -14.09 -4.31
N MET A 22 12.10 -13.93 -5.63
CA MET A 22 10.82 -13.76 -6.33
C MET A 22 9.88 -14.96 -6.27
N PHE A 23 10.38 -16.16 -5.92
CA PHE A 23 9.60 -17.40 -5.86
C PHE A 23 9.47 -17.95 -4.43
N ARG A 24 9.94 -17.20 -3.42
CA ARG A 24 9.87 -17.64 -2.03
C ARG A 24 8.50 -17.35 -1.43
N SER A 25 7.89 -18.37 -0.85
CA SER A 25 6.64 -18.25 -0.10
C SER A 25 6.60 -19.26 1.05
N SER A 26 5.66 -19.08 1.97
CA SER A 26 5.40 -19.95 3.12
C SER A 26 3.90 -20.01 3.38
N GLY A 27 3.43 -21.02 4.10
CA GLY A 27 2.01 -21.09 4.49
C GLY A 27 1.53 -19.85 5.24
N LEU A 28 2.36 -19.31 6.14
CA LEU A 28 2.03 -18.10 6.92
C LEU A 28 2.00 -16.83 6.05
N SER A 29 2.93 -16.70 5.09
CA SER A 29 2.97 -15.55 4.19
C SER A 29 1.78 -15.58 3.23
N THR A 30 1.48 -16.73 2.62
CA THR A 30 0.31 -16.92 1.76
C THR A 30 -1.00 -16.70 2.52
N PHE A 31 -1.12 -17.20 3.76
CA PHE A 31 -2.29 -16.93 4.62
C PHE A 31 -2.45 -15.43 4.89
N SER A 32 -1.36 -14.73 5.23
CA SER A 32 -1.39 -13.28 5.50
C SER A 32 -1.84 -12.47 4.28
N LEU A 33 -1.38 -12.85 3.08
CA LEU A 33 -1.84 -12.25 1.83
C LEU A 33 -3.30 -12.60 1.53
N GLY A 34 -3.75 -13.83 1.81
CA GLY A 34 -5.14 -14.26 1.66
C GLY A 34 -6.11 -13.44 2.52
N VAL A 35 -5.74 -13.15 3.77
CA VAL A 35 -6.50 -12.22 4.63
C VAL A 35 -6.60 -10.83 4.00
N SER A 36 -5.51 -10.37 3.38
CA SER A 36 -5.47 -9.06 2.71
C SER A 36 -6.37 -9.01 1.46
N VAL A 37 -6.48 -10.11 0.70
CA VAL A 37 -7.45 -10.23 -0.41
C VAL A 37 -8.89 -10.10 0.11
N GLY A 38 -9.24 -10.82 1.18
CA GLY A 38 -10.57 -10.75 1.78
C GLY A 38 -10.90 -9.35 2.30
N TYR A 39 -9.94 -8.69 2.95
CA TYR A 39 -10.05 -7.31 3.40
C TYR A 39 -10.31 -6.34 2.23
N PHE A 40 -9.52 -6.40 1.16
CA PHE A 40 -9.71 -5.51 0.01
C PHE A 40 -11.01 -5.78 -0.76
N LEU A 41 -11.48 -7.02 -0.82
CA LEU A 41 -12.79 -7.36 -1.38
C LEU A 41 -13.93 -6.74 -0.56
N ALA A 42 -13.83 -6.75 0.77
CA ALA A 42 -14.80 -6.08 1.62
C ALA A 42 -14.77 -4.56 1.40
N ASP A 43 -13.58 -3.95 1.36
CA ASP A 43 -13.41 -2.51 1.14
C ASP A 43 -13.98 -2.06 -0.21
N ILE A 44 -13.66 -2.75 -1.31
CA ILE A 44 -14.20 -2.39 -2.63
C ILE A 44 -15.72 -2.58 -2.69
N GLY A 45 -16.25 -3.62 -2.03
CA GLY A 45 -17.70 -3.84 -1.91
C GLY A 45 -18.38 -2.67 -1.20
N MET A 46 -17.82 -2.19 -0.09
CA MET A 46 -18.32 -1.01 0.63
C MET A 46 -18.22 0.26 -0.24
N ILE A 47 -17.10 0.48 -0.93
CA ILE A 47 -16.91 1.65 -1.81
C ILE A 47 -17.96 1.67 -2.92
N ILE A 48 -18.23 0.52 -3.55
CA ILE A 48 -19.24 0.42 -4.61
C ILE A 48 -20.64 0.64 -4.05
N TRP A 49 -20.97 0.00 -2.92
CA TRP A 49 -22.31 0.11 -2.30
C TRP A 49 -22.66 1.54 -1.90
N PHE A 50 -21.68 2.27 -1.35
CA PHE A 50 -21.85 3.65 -0.90
C PHE A 50 -21.34 4.68 -1.92
N TYR A 51 -21.12 4.30 -3.18
CA TYR A 51 -20.59 5.21 -4.20
C TYR A 51 -21.57 6.38 -4.46
N PRO A 52 -21.10 7.64 -4.56
CA PRO A 52 -19.72 8.13 -4.52
C PRO A 52 -19.25 8.65 -3.14
N SER A 53 -19.94 8.32 -2.05
CA SER A 53 -19.72 8.95 -0.73
C SER A 53 -18.41 8.53 -0.04
N LEU A 54 -18.00 7.26 -0.17
CA LEU A 54 -16.77 6.73 0.45
C LEU A 54 -15.53 6.85 -0.43
N GLY A 55 -15.68 7.18 -1.70
CA GLY A 55 -14.56 7.23 -2.63
C GLY A 55 -14.98 7.61 -4.04
N ARG A 56 -14.05 8.24 -4.74
CA ARG A 56 -14.11 8.49 -6.18
C ARG A 56 -13.54 7.30 -6.97
N MET A 57 -13.60 7.37 -8.29
CA MET A 57 -13.13 6.29 -9.18
C MET A 57 -11.65 5.90 -8.94
N GLU A 58 -10.80 6.82 -8.48
CA GLU A 58 -9.42 6.47 -8.12
C GLU A 58 -9.35 5.38 -7.02
N TYR A 59 -10.29 5.32 -6.08
CA TYR A 59 -10.29 4.31 -5.03
C TYR A 59 -10.73 2.94 -5.57
N VAL A 60 -11.66 2.91 -6.53
CA VAL A 60 -12.10 1.68 -7.19
C VAL A 60 -10.95 1.07 -7.98
N ILE A 61 -10.26 1.88 -8.79
CA ILE A 61 -9.08 1.46 -9.56
C ILE A 61 -7.97 0.97 -8.63
N HIS A 62 -7.70 1.70 -7.55
CA HIS A 62 -6.72 1.30 -6.53
C HIS A 62 -7.01 -0.10 -5.99
N HIS A 63 -8.23 -0.35 -5.51
CA HIS A 63 -8.59 -1.63 -4.90
C HIS A 63 -8.60 -2.75 -5.93
N PHE A 64 -9.10 -2.51 -7.15
CA PHE A 64 -9.09 -3.52 -8.20
C PHE A 64 -7.67 -3.99 -8.54
N LEU A 65 -6.72 -3.05 -8.73
CA LEU A 65 -5.32 -3.37 -9.00
C LEU A 65 -4.66 -4.09 -7.82
N SER A 66 -4.92 -3.63 -6.59
CA SER A 66 -4.41 -4.27 -5.37
C SER A 66 -4.94 -5.69 -5.20
N ILE A 67 -6.24 -5.92 -5.40
CA ILE A 67 -6.85 -7.27 -5.34
C ILE A 67 -6.21 -8.18 -6.38
N ALA A 68 -6.08 -7.73 -7.63
CA ALA A 68 -5.48 -8.51 -8.70
C ALA A 68 -4.03 -8.93 -8.37
N ALA A 69 -3.20 -7.99 -7.92
CA ALA A 69 -1.80 -8.27 -7.58
C ALA A 69 -1.65 -9.20 -6.36
N VAL A 70 -2.42 -8.95 -5.29
CA VAL A 70 -2.35 -9.75 -4.06
C VAL A 70 -2.91 -11.16 -4.32
N ALA A 71 -4.06 -11.28 -4.99
CA ALA A 71 -4.65 -12.58 -5.31
C ALA A 71 -3.72 -13.41 -6.21
N TYR A 72 -3.09 -12.78 -7.21
CA TYR A 72 -2.08 -13.45 -8.03
C TYR A 72 -0.92 -14.00 -7.18
N SER A 73 -0.39 -13.20 -6.25
CA SER A 73 0.71 -13.60 -5.36
C SER A 73 0.32 -14.73 -4.40
N VAL A 74 -0.97 -14.80 -4.01
CA VAL A 74 -1.52 -15.90 -3.21
C VAL A 74 -1.60 -17.19 -4.04
N LEU A 75 -2.14 -17.10 -5.26
CA LEU A 75 -2.40 -18.26 -6.11
C LEU A 75 -1.12 -18.89 -6.67
N THR A 76 -0.09 -18.08 -6.95
CA THR A 76 1.15 -18.54 -7.59
C THR A 76 2.31 -18.69 -6.61
N GLY A 77 2.26 -18.01 -5.45
CA GLY A 77 3.40 -17.90 -4.55
C GLY A 77 4.50 -16.95 -5.04
N GLU A 78 4.32 -16.32 -6.22
CA GLU A 78 5.30 -15.43 -6.82
C GLU A 78 5.17 -14.00 -6.30
N GLY A 79 6.30 -13.28 -6.27
CA GLY A 79 6.28 -11.83 -6.03
C GLY A 79 5.91 -11.39 -4.62
N GLN A 80 5.78 -12.33 -3.66
CA GLN A 80 5.23 -12.02 -2.34
C GLN A 80 6.01 -10.91 -1.62
N LEU A 81 7.34 -10.82 -1.79
CA LEU A 81 8.14 -9.73 -1.22
C LEU A 81 7.62 -8.35 -1.63
N TYR A 82 7.46 -8.11 -2.94
CA TYR A 82 6.99 -6.82 -3.45
C TYR A 82 5.54 -6.57 -3.11
N THR A 83 4.71 -7.61 -3.09
CA THR A 83 3.33 -7.51 -2.62
C THR A 83 3.28 -7.08 -1.15
N PHE A 84 4.14 -7.62 -0.28
CA PHE A 84 4.24 -7.16 1.10
C PHE A 84 4.80 -5.74 1.23
N MET A 85 5.79 -5.36 0.41
CA MET A 85 6.29 -3.98 0.38
C MET A 85 5.16 -3.01 0.03
N VAL A 86 4.36 -3.31 -0.99
CA VAL A 86 3.18 -2.50 -1.32
C VAL A 86 2.18 -2.50 -0.17
N LEU A 87 1.86 -3.65 0.44
CA LEU A 87 0.90 -3.72 1.57
C LEU A 87 1.30 -2.92 2.81
N ILE A 88 2.58 -2.56 3.00
CA ILE A 88 2.97 -1.63 4.07
C ILE A 88 2.26 -0.27 3.89
N SER A 89 1.88 0.12 2.67
CA SER A 89 1.11 1.35 2.43
C SER A 89 -0.23 1.39 3.15
N GLU A 90 -0.82 0.24 3.49
CA GLU A 90 -2.09 0.17 4.21
C GLU A 90 -1.99 0.61 5.67
N THR A 91 -0.76 0.71 6.20
CA THR A 91 -0.54 1.31 7.53
C THR A 91 -0.94 2.79 7.59
N THR A 92 -1.11 3.47 6.44
CA THR A 92 -1.61 4.85 6.41
C THR A 92 -3.14 4.95 6.59
N THR A 93 -3.87 3.88 6.29
CA THR A 93 -5.35 3.84 6.24
C THR A 93 -6.02 4.18 7.58
N PRO A 94 -5.55 3.69 8.75
CA PRO A 94 -6.09 4.10 10.05
C PRO A 94 -6.04 5.61 10.28
N GLY A 95 -4.97 6.28 9.81
CA GLY A 95 -4.83 7.74 9.91
C GLY A 95 -5.90 8.46 9.09
N ILE A 96 -6.13 8.02 7.85
CA ILE A 96 -7.16 8.58 6.97
C ILE A 96 -8.55 8.41 7.55
N ASN A 97 -8.89 7.21 8.05
CA ASN A 97 -10.19 6.93 8.65
C ASN A 97 -10.42 7.76 9.92
N LEU A 98 -9.42 7.86 10.81
CA LEU A 98 -9.51 8.72 11.98
C LEU A 98 -9.74 10.20 11.61
N ARG A 99 -9.09 10.68 10.54
CA ARG A 99 -9.31 12.04 10.06
C ARG A 99 -10.74 12.26 9.61
N TRP A 100 -11.31 11.29 8.89
CA TRP A 100 -12.69 11.32 8.44
C TRP A 100 -13.66 11.33 9.62
N TYR A 101 -13.47 10.47 10.63
CA TYR A 101 -14.29 10.48 11.84
C TYR A 101 -14.26 11.84 12.57
N LEU A 102 -13.07 12.43 12.73
CA LEU A 102 -12.92 13.75 13.33
C LEU A 102 -13.58 14.85 12.49
N ASP A 103 -13.58 14.74 11.16
CA ASP A 103 -14.28 15.65 10.26
C ASP A 103 -15.80 15.57 10.47
N THR A 104 -16.35 14.36 10.38
CA THR A 104 -17.78 14.07 10.54
C THR A 104 -18.30 14.49 11.92
N ALA A 105 -17.49 14.37 12.97
CA ALA A 105 -17.81 14.84 14.31
C ALA A 105 -17.70 16.37 14.49
N GLY A 106 -17.39 17.14 13.44
CA GLY A 106 -17.23 18.61 13.51
C GLY A 106 -15.93 19.06 14.17
N MET A 107 -14.96 18.16 14.39
CA MET A 107 -13.76 18.40 15.21
C MET A 107 -12.55 18.95 14.43
N LYS A 108 -12.75 19.60 13.27
CA LYS A 108 -11.66 20.14 12.43
C LYS A 108 -10.74 21.13 13.15
N ARG A 109 -11.25 21.83 14.17
CA ARG A 109 -10.49 22.82 14.96
C ARG A 109 -9.76 22.22 16.16
N SER A 110 -9.97 20.93 16.45
CA SER A 110 -9.32 20.25 17.58
C SER A 110 -7.82 20.07 17.38
N ARG A 111 -7.06 19.93 18.48
CA ARG A 111 -5.65 19.53 18.44
C ARG A 111 -5.48 18.12 17.85
N ALA A 112 -6.41 17.21 18.14
CA ALA A 112 -6.42 15.86 17.59
C ALA A 112 -6.43 15.86 16.04
N TYR A 113 -7.24 16.71 15.41
CA TYR A 113 -7.29 16.83 13.95
C TYR A 113 -5.99 17.35 13.33
N LEU A 114 -5.29 18.25 14.04
CA LEU A 114 -3.97 18.73 13.61
C LEU A 114 -2.91 17.63 13.74
N ILE A 115 -2.82 16.99 14.91
CA ILE A 115 -1.86 15.92 15.18
C ILE A 115 -2.05 14.76 14.19
N ASN A 116 -3.28 14.31 13.99
CA ASN A 116 -3.61 13.29 12.99
C ASN A 116 -3.17 13.72 11.57
N GLY A 117 -3.33 14.99 11.20
CA GLY A 117 -2.87 15.51 9.91
C GLY A 117 -1.36 15.44 9.74
N VAL A 118 -0.59 15.75 10.79
CA VAL A 118 0.88 15.62 10.80
C VAL A 118 1.29 14.15 10.72
N VAL A 119 0.64 13.26 11.49
CA VAL A 119 0.89 11.82 11.46
C VAL A 119 0.64 11.27 10.05
N ILE A 120 -0.48 11.60 9.41
CA ILE A 120 -0.77 11.20 8.02
C ILE A 120 0.31 11.70 7.07
N PHE A 121 0.75 12.95 7.19
CA PHE A 121 1.79 13.49 6.32
C PHE A 121 3.10 12.68 6.42
N VAL A 122 3.56 12.41 7.64
CA VAL A 122 4.81 11.66 7.88
C VAL A 122 4.68 10.21 7.43
N THR A 123 3.59 9.52 7.82
CA THR A 123 3.40 8.12 7.45
C THR A 123 3.22 7.95 5.95
N TRP A 124 2.56 8.89 5.27
CA TRP A 124 2.43 8.88 3.81
C TRP A 124 3.79 9.06 3.11
N LEU A 125 4.61 10.01 3.57
CA LEU A 125 5.95 10.21 3.02
C LEU A 125 6.77 8.92 3.11
N VAL A 126 6.80 8.29 4.29
CA VAL A 126 7.62 7.08 4.51
C VAL A 126 7.03 5.87 3.78
N ALA A 127 5.77 5.51 4.02
CA ALA A 127 5.18 4.26 3.57
C ALA A 127 4.70 4.28 2.11
N ARG A 128 4.48 5.45 1.51
CA ARG A 128 3.91 5.58 0.14
C ARG A 128 4.80 6.31 -0.86
N VAL A 129 5.75 7.13 -0.41
CA VAL A 129 6.71 7.81 -1.30
C VAL A 129 8.09 7.17 -1.21
N LEU A 130 8.73 7.19 -0.04
CA LEU A 130 10.08 6.63 0.14
C LEU A 130 10.11 5.13 -0.11
N LEU A 131 9.13 4.39 0.43
CA LEU A 131 9.04 2.94 0.22
C LEU A 131 8.83 2.56 -1.25
N PHE A 132 8.06 3.34 -2.01
CA PHE A 132 7.87 3.07 -3.44
C PHE A 132 9.13 3.36 -4.24
N MET A 133 9.88 4.42 -3.91
CA MET A 133 11.21 4.65 -4.50
C MET A 133 12.15 3.48 -4.22
N TYR A 134 12.17 3.00 -2.97
CA TYR A 134 12.94 1.82 -2.60
C TYR A 134 12.49 0.57 -3.36
N LEU A 135 11.18 0.35 -3.49
CA LEU A 135 10.63 -0.77 -4.26
C LEU A 135 11.11 -0.74 -5.71
N PHE A 136 11.04 0.41 -6.40
CA PHE A 136 11.52 0.51 -7.78
C PHE A 136 13.03 0.29 -7.90
N TYR A 137 13.80 0.82 -6.94
CA TYR A 137 15.23 0.59 -6.87
C TYR A 137 15.56 -0.90 -6.68
N HIS A 138 14.85 -1.59 -5.78
CA HIS A 138 15.02 -3.02 -5.54
C HIS A 138 14.60 -3.86 -6.76
N VAL A 139 13.49 -3.51 -7.43
CA VAL A 139 13.08 -4.14 -8.69
C VAL A 139 14.15 -3.97 -9.77
N TYR A 140 14.76 -2.78 -9.88
CA TYR A 140 15.84 -2.52 -10.83
C TYR A 140 17.08 -3.39 -10.56
N LEU A 141 17.53 -3.46 -9.30
CA LEU A 141 18.69 -4.29 -8.92
C LEU A 141 18.45 -5.79 -9.13
N HIS A 142 17.22 -6.26 -8.90
CA HIS A 142 16.85 -7.66 -8.99
C HIS A 142 16.08 -8.00 -10.28
N TYR A 143 16.22 -7.17 -11.33
CA TYR A 143 15.45 -7.29 -12.56
C TYR A 143 15.63 -8.67 -13.23
N ASP A 144 16.84 -9.25 -13.12
CA ASP A 144 17.13 -10.59 -13.63
C ASP A 144 16.33 -11.70 -12.96
N GLN A 145 15.88 -11.51 -11.72
CA GLN A 145 14.94 -12.44 -11.06
C GLN A 145 13.50 -12.14 -11.46
N VAL A 146 13.15 -10.85 -11.58
CA VAL A 146 11.79 -10.41 -11.94
C VAL A 146 11.39 -10.88 -13.33
N LYS A 147 12.31 -10.86 -14.31
CA LYS A 147 12.04 -11.34 -15.68
C LYS A 147 11.78 -12.85 -15.79
N GLN A 148 12.06 -13.62 -14.74
CA GLN A 148 11.82 -15.07 -14.71
C GLN A 148 10.40 -15.44 -14.28
N LEU A 149 9.62 -14.48 -13.79
CA LEU A 149 8.23 -14.68 -13.41
C LEU A 149 7.37 -15.01 -14.63
N HIS A 150 6.19 -15.59 -14.37
CA HIS A 150 5.19 -15.72 -15.43
C HIS A 150 4.81 -14.34 -15.99
N SER A 151 4.40 -14.30 -17.26
CA SER A 151 4.07 -13.04 -17.96
C SER A 151 3.09 -12.16 -17.19
N TYR A 152 2.09 -12.75 -16.54
CA TYR A 152 1.15 -12.03 -15.69
C TYR A 152 1.79 -11.47 -14.42
N GLY A 153 2.67 -12.23 -13.76
CA GLY A 153 3.39 -11.76 -12.56
C GLY A 153 4.35 -10.63 -12.87
N LEU A 154 5.09 -10.74 -13.97
CA LEU A 154 5.93 -9.67 -14.49
C LEU A 154 5.12 -8.40 -14.76
N LEU A 155 3.98 -8.52 -15.45
CA LEU A 155 3.10 -7.39 -15.73
C LEU A 155 2.61 -6.74 -14.43
N LEU A 156 2.12 -7.53 -13.47
CA LEU A 156 1.57 -7.01 -12.23
C LEU A 156 2.62 -6.31 -11.36
N ILE A 157 3.82 -6.89 -11.23
CA ILE A 157 4.92 -6.29 -10.44
C ILE A 157 5.43 -4.99 -11.03
N LEU A 158 5.38 -4.81 -12.34
CA LEU A 158 5.82 -3.56 -12.98
C LEU A 158 4.70 -2.52 -13.02
N VAL A 159 3.51 -2.91 -13.45
CA VAL A 159 2.41 -1.96 -13.74
C VAL A 159 1.70 -1.52 -12.45
N VAL A 160 1.40 -2.43 -11.53
CA VAL A 160 0.61 -2.08 -10.34
C VAL A 160 1.36 -1.09 -9.45
N PRO A 161 2.62 -1.34 -9.02
CA PRO A 161 3.37 -0.35 -8.24
C PRO A 161 3.55 0.98 -8.98
N PHE A 162 3.73 0.97 -10.31
CA PHE A 162 3.82 2.19 -11.11
C PHE A 162 2.55 3.04 -11.02
N VAL A 163 1.38 2.46 -11.31
CA VAL A 163 0.10 3.16 -11.23
C VAL A 163 -0.16 3.65 -9.79
N LEU A 164 0.08 2.79 -8.80
CA LEU A 164 -0.08 3.15 -7.39
C LEU A 164 0.85 4.30 -6.96
N SER A 165 2.07 4.37 -7.50
CA SER A 165 3.00 5.46 -7.21
C SER A 165 2.50 6.81 -7.70
N ILE A 166 1.92 6.87 -8.91
CA ILE A 166 1.31 8.09 -9.46
C ILE A 166 0.17 8.55 -8.55
N MET A 167 -0.70 7.62 -8.16
CA MET A 167 -1.82 7.91 -7.26
C MET A 167 -1.33 8.38 -5.88
N ASN A 168 -0.29 7.76 -5.34
CA ASN A 168 0.33 8.13 -4.07
C ASN A 168 0.89 9.56 -4.10
N LEU A 169 1.52 9.98 -5.20
CA LEU A 169 2.01 11.35 -5.38
C LEU A 169 0.86 12.36 -5.49
N MET A 170 -0.19 12.03 -6.26
CA MET A 170 -1.40 12.86 -6.38
C MET A 170 -2.06 13.09 -5.02
N TRP A 171 -2.25 12.03 -4.23
CA TRP A 171 -2.82 12.09 -2.89
C TRP A 171 -1.91 12.80 -1.90
N PHE A 172 -0.58 12.62 -1.99
CA PHE A 172 0.37 13.36 -1.16
C PHE A 172 0.26 14.87 -1.38
N GLY A 173 0.10 15.30 -2.63
CA GLY A 173 -0.19 16.71 -2.96
C GLY A 173 -1.51 17.22 -2.36
N LYS A 174 -2.54 16.37 -2.23
CA LYS A 174 -3.78 16.71 -1.51
C LYS A 174 -3.51 16.85 0.01
N ILE A 175 -2.73 15.95 0.60
CA ILE A 175 -2.37 15.98 2.03
C ILE A 175 -1.57 17.25 2.39
N ILE A 176 -0.54 17.59 1.61
CA ILE A 176 0.26 18.81 1.80
C ILE A 176 -0.63 20.05 1.78
N ARG A 177 -1.51 20.16 0.77
CA ARG A 177 -2.45 21.29 0.67
C ARG A 177 -3.42 21.34 1.84
N GLY A 178 -3.91 20.17 2.29
CA GLY A 178 -4.78 20.06 3.46
C GLY A 178 -4.10 20.56 4.74
N LEU A 179 -2.88 20.10 5.00
CA LEU A 179 -2.11 20.46 6.19
C LEU A 179 -1.77 21.97 6.21
N ARG A 180 -1.31 22.52 5.08
CA ARG A 180 -1.04 23.97 4.94
C ARG A 180 -2.28 24.82 5.27
N LYS A 181 -3.45 24.42 4.78
CA LYS A 181 -4.72 25.11 5.10
C LYS A 181 -5.08 25.03 6.59
N THR A 182 -4.83 23.90 7.24
CA THR A 182 -5.10 23.76 8.68
C THR A 182 -4.16 24.62 9.52
N LEU A 183 -2.89 24.74 9.14
CA LEU A 183 -1.91 25.59 9.82
C LEU A 183 -2.19 27.07 9.64
N ALA A 184 -2.49 27.50 8.41
CA ALA A 184 -2.79 28.91 8.11
C ALA A 184 -4.03 29.45 8.85
N LYS A 185 -5.01 28.59 9.17
CA LYS A 185 -6.22 28.99 9.95
C LYS A 185 -5.97 29.15 11.45
N ARG A 186 -4.78 28.78 11.94
CA ARG A 186 -4.39 28.88 13.35
C ARG A 186 -3.41 30.01 13.63
N GLN A 187 -2.89 30.63 12.57
CA GLN A 187 -2.21 31.92 12.62
C GLN A 187 -3.26 33.02 12.64
#